data_AF-A0A7W8NG92-F1
#
_entry.id   AF-A0A7W8NG92-F1
#
_cell.length_a   1.000
_cell.length_b   1.000
_cell.length_c   1.000
_cell.angle_alpha   90.00
_cell.angle_beta   90.00
_cell.angle_gamma   90.00
#
_symmetry.space_group_name_H-M   'P 1'
#
loop_
_entity.id
_entity.type
_entity.pdbx_description
1 polymer ?
#
loop_
_entity_poly.entity_id
_entity_poly.type
_entity_poly.pdbx_seq_one_letter_code
_entity_poly.pdbx_strand_id
1 'polypeptide(L)'
;MSKHHYELRPLEGVLSVRFSMTSDQVRTAVSGDPFIFRKTPDSGEVYAYQGNAFQVFFSTAQSVEFIELSRSEHFSVSYQGIDLLGTPAKQVIEQMAQWATYDRDAPGQGYTYTFPTLELAFWRPVRPGRYTMGDGRYFSTVGIGRPGYYSAG
;
A
#
# COMPACT_ATOMS: atom_id res chain seq x y z
N MET A 1 -11.33 -21.29 -4.18
CA MET A 1 -10.17 -20.97 -3.32
C MET A 1 -10.59 -19.86 -2.36
N SER A 2 -10.23 -19.95 -1.07
CA SER A 2 -10.52 -18.89 -0.10
C SER A 2 -9.60 -17.70 -0.33
N LYS A 3 -10.16 -16.49 -0.39
CA LYS A 3 -9.42 -15.23 -0.46
C LYS A 3 -8.60 -15.04 0.81
N HIS A 4 -7.30 -14.75 0.71
CA HIS A 4 -6.47 -14.46 1.88
C HIS A 4 -6.88 -13.13 2.54
N HIS A 5 -6.55 -12.96 3.81
CA HIS A 5 -6.81 -11.72 4.54
C HIS A 5 -5.50 -11.20 5.13
N TYR A 6 -5.13 -9.97 4.74
CA TYR A 6 -3.91 -9.31 5.20
C TYR A 6 -4.29 -8.15 6.11
N GLU A 7 -3.94 -8.26 7.39
CA GLU A 7 -4.06 -7.15 8.33
C GLU A 7 -2.80 -6.28 8.24
N LEU A 8 -3.00 -4.99 7.99
CA LEU A 8 -1.91 -4.01 8.00
C LEU A 8 -1.48 -3.72 9.43
N ARG A 9 -0.17 -3.67 9.62
CA ARG A 9 0.47 -3.18 10.86
C ARG A 9 1.33 -1.97 10.50
N PRO A 10 0.77 -0.75 10.56
CA PRO A 10 1.50 0.50 10.36
C PRO A 10 2.84 0.48 11.09
N LEU A 11 3.88 1.01 10.46
CA LEU A 11 5.27 1.08 11.00
C LEU A 11 5.99 -0.28 11.14
N GLU A 12 5.32 -1.42 10.99
CA GLU A 12 5.94 -2.75 11.07
C GLU A 12 6.12 -3.40 9.69
N GLY A 13 5.08 -3.39 8.85
CA GLY A 13 5.04 -4.04 7.55
C GLY A 13 3.74 -4.78 7.28
N VAL A 14 3.79 -5.83 6.46
CA VAL A 14 2.62 -6.61 6.02
C VAL A 14 2.92 -8.10 6.09
N LEU A 15 2.02 -8.89 6.69
CA LEU A 15 2.18 -10.35 6.86
C LEU A 15 3.48 -10.71 7.58
N SER A 16 4.40 -11.37 6.87
CA SER A 16 5.75 -11.76 7.32
C SER A 16 6.83 -10.80 6.83
N VAL A 17 6.50 -9.87 5.93
CA VAL A 17 7.44 -8.85 5.44
C VAL A 17 7.52 -7.72 6.44
N ARG A 18 8.73 -7.38 6.87
CA ARG A 18 9.01 -6.27 7.78
C ARG A 18 9.94 -5.26 7.12
N PHE A 19 9.87 -4.02 7.56
CA PHE A 19 10.86 -3.01 7.17
C PHE A 19 12.27 -3.44 7.57
N SER A 20 13.26 -2.95 6.82
CA SER A 20 14.67 -3.33 6.97
C SER A 20 15.03 -4.77 6.59
N MET A 21 14.06 -5.63 6.24
CA MET A 21 14.37 -6.94 5.66
C MET A 21 15.16 -6.80 4.35
N THR A 22 16.07 -7.73 4.08
CA THR A 22 16.76 -7.84 2.80
C THR A 22 15.90 -8.54 1.75
N SER A 23 16.28 -8.45 0.48
CA SER A 23 15.62 -9.19 -0.61
C SER A 23 15.53 -10.69 -0.38
N ASP A 24 16.59 -11.31 0.14
CA ASP A 24 16.61 -12.77 0.43
C ASP A 24 15.66 -13.14 1.57
N GLN A 25 15.57 -12.30 2.61
CA GLN A 25 14.61 -12.49 3.68
C GLN A 25 13.17 -12.38 3.14
N VAL A 26 12.91 -11.44 2.23
CA VAL A 26 11.59 -11.30 1.59
C VAL A 26 11.24 -12.50 0.72
N ARG A 27 12.19 -13.06 -0.04
CA ARG A 27 11.98 -14.30 -0.81
C ARG A 27 11.61 -15.49 0.06
N THR A 28 12.14 -15.53 1.29
CA THR A 28 11.79 -16.57 2.26
C THR A 28 10.42 -16.30 2.90
N ALA A 29 10.08 -15.03 3.11
CA ALA A 29 8.86 -14.60 3.78
C ALA A 29 7.59 -14.67 2.91
N VAL A 30 7.73 -14.53 1.58
CA VAL A 30 6.62 -14.52 0.62
C VAL A 30 6.74 -15.72 -0.31
N SER A 31 5.73 -16.57 -0.32
CA SER A 31 5.72 -17.76 -1.18
C SER A 31 5.58 -17.40 -2.67
N GLY A 32 6.33 -18.12 -3.50
CA GLY A 32 6.36 -17.96 -4.95
C GLY A 32 7.47 -17.03 -5.43
N ASP A 33 7.76 -17.08 -6.71
CA ASP A 33 8.80 -16.25 -7.31
C ASP A 33 8.27 -14.85 -7.65
N PRO A 34 8.96 -13.78 -7.26
CA PRO A 34 8.57 -12.43 -7.67
C PRO A 34 8.97 -12.16 -9.13
N PHE A 35 8.16 -11.35 -9.80
CA PHE A 35 8.64 -10.56 -10.93
C PHE A 35 9.47 -9.38 -10.40
N ILE A 36 10.69 -9.20 -10.92
CA ILE A 36 11.65 -8.23 -10.41
C ILE A 36 11.87 -7.14 -11.44
N PHE A 37 11.75 -5.89 -11.01
CA PHE A 37 12.00 -4.73 -11.86
C PHE A 37 12.45 -3.53 -11.02
N ARG A 38 12.80 -2.43 -11.68
CA ARG A 38 13.01 -1.12 -11.05
C ARG A 38 11.97 -0.15 -11.57
N LYS A 39 11.43 0.74 -10.73
CA LYS A 39 10.46 1.77 -11.15
C LYS A 39 11.13 2.83 -12.01
N THR A 40 12.37 3.19 -11.66
CA THR A 40 13.26 4.07 -12.41
C THR A 40 14.68 3.50 -12.39
N PRO A 41 15.58 3.94 -13.29
CA PRO A 41 16.98 3.49 -13.29
C PRO A 41 17.69 3.64 -11.94
N ASP A 42 17.35 4.70 -11.19
CA ASP A 42 17.99 5.05 -9.91
C ASP A 42 17.26 4.50 -8.67
N SER A 43 16.11 3.85 -8.85
CA SER A 43 15.38 3.21 -7.75
C SER A 43 15.99 1.86 -7.35
N GLY A 44 15.75 1.44 -6.11
CA GLY A 44 15.99 0.05 -5.73
C GLY A 44 15.03 -0.91 -6.43
N GLU A 45 15.23 -2.20 -6.19
CA GLU A 45 14.39 -3.24 -6.82
C GLU A 45 12.97 -3.22 -6.27
N VAL A 46 12.04 -3.73 -7.07
CA VAL A 46 10.66 -4.01 -6.69
C VAL A 46 10.38 -5.48 -6.95
N TYR A 47 9.92 -6.19 -5.92
CA TYR A 47 9.51 -7.58 -6.01
C TYR A 47 7.99 -7.63 -6.07
N ALA A 48 7.46 -7.99 -7.23
CA ALA A 48 6.03 -8.08 -7.50
C ALA A 48 5.54 -9.53 -7.46
N TYR A 49 4.60 -9.79 -6.57
CA TYR A 49 3.91 -11.07 -6.41
C TYR A 49 2.46 -10.96 -6.87
N GLN A 50 1.83 -12.11 -7.12
CA GLN A 50 0.37 -12.23 -7.31
C GLN A 50 -0.16 -11.31 -8.42
N GLY A 51 0.49 -11.33 -9.59
CA GLY A 51 0.09 -10.49 -10.71
C GLY A 51 0.27 -9.00 -10.45
N ASN A 52 1.34 -8.62 -9.74
CA ASN A 52 1.66 -7.24 -9.37
C ASN A 52 0.75 -6.62 -8.28
N ALA A 53 -0.09 -7.44 -7.64
CA ALA A 53 -0.97 -6.97 -6.57
C ALA A 53 -0.27 -6.79 -5.22
N PHE A 54 0.84 -7.48 -4.97
CA PHE A 54 1.68 -7.31 -3.77
C PHE A 54 3.08 -6.91 -4.23
N GLN A 55 3.48 -5.67 -4.00
CA GLN A 55 4.79 -5.15 -4.38
C GLN A 55 5.60 -4.80 -3.13
N VAL A 56 6.82 -5.31 -3.03
CA VAL A 56 7.82 -4.93 -2.02
C VAL A 56 8.88 -4.07 -2.68
N PHE A 57 9.08 -2.86 -2.18
CA PHE A 57 10.03 -1.91 -2.69
C PHE A 57 11.23 -1.87 -1.76
N PHE A 58 12.41 -1.99 -2.36
CA PHE A 58 13.68 -1.91 -1.66
C PHE A 58 14.31 -0.55 -1.89
N SER A 59 14.91 -0.01 -0.84
CA SER A 59 15.83 1.12 -0.92
C SER A 59 17.07 0.75 -1.75
N THR A 60 17.85 1.75 -2.16
CA THR A 60 19.18 1.53 -2.78
C THR A 60 20.16 0.81 -1.86
N ALA A 61 19.95 0.88 -0.54
CA ALA A 61 20.64 0.08 0.47
C ALA A 61 20.12 -1.36 0.61
N GLN A 62 19.29 -1.82 -0.34
CA GLN A 62 18.73 -3.18 -0.43
C GLN A 62 17.92 -3.64 0.79
N SER A 63 17.19 -2.71 1.40
CA SER A 63 16.30 -3.01 2.53
C SER A 63 14.87 -2.55 2.23
N VAL A 64 13.87 -3.30 2.70
CA VAL A 64 12.45 -2.96 2.48
C VAL A 64 12.15 -1.57 3.03
N GLU A 65 11.69 -0.67 2.17
CA GLU A 65 11.32 0.69 2.53
C GLU A 65 9.83 0.98 2.34
N PHE A 66 9.17 0.23 1.46
CA PHE A 66 7.76 0.44 1.14
C PHE A 66 7.11 -0.86 0.64
N ILE A 67 5.83 -1.04 0.93
CA ILE A 67 5.01 -2.15 0.45
C ILE A 67 3.73 -1.58 -0.15
N GLU A 68 3.37 -1.99 -1.36
CA GLU A 68 2.10 -1.62 -2.00
C GLU A 68 1.21 -2.84 -2.19
N LEU A 69 -0.04 -2.72 -1.78
CA LEU A 69 -1.08 -3.71 -2.01
C LEU A 69 -2.16 -3.11 -2.91
N SER A 70 -2.37 -3.75 -4.05
CA SER A 70 -3.48 -3.42 -4.96
C SER A 70 -4.70 -4.26 -4.65
N ARG A 71 -5.89 -3.76 -5.03
CA ARG A 71 -7.11 -4.57 -4.99
C ARG A 71 -6.88 -5.84 -5.80
N SER A 72 -7.22 -6.97 -5.19
CA SER A 72 -6.98 -8.29 -5.75
C SER A 72 -8.13 -9.24 -5.43
N GLU A 73 -8.31 -10.24 -6.29
CA GLU A 73 -9.14 -11.42 -6.00
C GLU A 73 -8.42 -12.41 -5.07
N HIS A 74 -7.09 -12.33 -4.98
CA HIS A 74 -6.28 -13.24 -4.17
C HIS A 74 -6.32 -12.93 -2.67
N PHE A 75 -6.47 -11.65 -2.30
CA PHE A 75 -6.48 -11.21 -0.91
C PHE A 75 -7.31 -9.96 -0.67
N SER A 76 -7.75 -9.78 0.57
CA SER A 76 -8.31 -8.55 1.12
C SER A 76 -7.31 -7.89 2.06
N VAL A 77 -7.42 -6.58 2.25
CA VAL A 77 -6.51 -5.82 3.10
C VAL A 77 -7.32 -5.05 4.14
N SER A 78 -6.96 -5.20 5.42
CA SER A 78 -7.68 -4.53 6.50
C SER A 78 -6.78 -3.77 7.46
N TYR A 79 -7.38 -2.83 8.17
CA TYR A 79 -6.80 -2.17 9.34
C TYR A 79 -7.92 -1.83 10.31
N GLN A 80 -7.76 -2.20 11.58
CA GLN A 80 -8.78 -1.97 12.64
C GLN A 80 -10.18 -2.49 12.23
N GLY A 81 -10.23 -3.63 11.54
CA GLY A 81 -11.47 -4.25 11.06
C GLY A 81 -12.08 -3.64 9.79
N ILE A 82 -11.48 -2.61 9.20
CA ILE A 82 -11.96 -1.97 7.97
C ILE A 82 -11.35 -2.67 6.76
N ASP A 83 -12.15 -3.12 5.80
CA ASP A 83 -11.64 -3.52 4.48
C ASP A 83 -11.24 -2.27 3.69
N LEU A 84 -9.95 -1.99 3.62
CA LEU A 84 -9.41 -0.75 3.08
C LEU A 84 -9.62 -0.59 1.56
N LEU A 85 -9.72 -1.71 0.84
CA LEU A 85 -9.89 -1.73 -0.61
C LEU A 85 -11.28 -2.22 -1.02
N GLY A 86 -12.08 -2.77 -0.11
CA GLY A 86 -13.50 -3.11 -0.35
C GLY A 86 -14.49 -2.05 0.12
N THR A 87 -14.06 -1.12 0.98
CA THR A 87 -14.92 -0.04 1.52
C THR A 87 -14.81 1.23 0.68
N PRO A 88 -15.91 1.99 0.46
CA PRO A 88 -15.85 3.24 -0.29
C PRO A 88 -14.79 4.20 0.29
N ALA A 89 -13.97 4.81 -0.58
CA ALA A 89 -12.82 5.62 -0.20
C ALA A 89 -13.17 6.73 0.80
N LYS A 90 -14.34 7.38 0.63
CA LYS A 90 -14.85 8.39 1.56
C LYS A 90 -15.03 7.82 2.97
N GLN A 91 -15.64 6.64 3.08
CA GLN A 91 -15.87 5.97 4.36
C GLN A 91 -14.55 5.48 4.99
N VAL A 92 -13.62 4.97 4.19
CA VAL A 92 -12.27 4.63 4.68
C VAL A 92 -11.60 5.85 5.29
N ILE A 93 -11.60 7.00 4.61
CA ILE A 93 -11.01 8.24 5.15
C ILE A 93 -11.69 8.66 6.45
N GLU A 94 -13.02 8.66 6.50
CA GLU A 94 -13.81 9.03 7.68
C GLU A 94 -13.53 8.12 8.88
N GLN A 95 -13.36 6.82 8.65
CA GLN A 95 -13.04 5.87 9.71
C GLN A 95 -11.58 5.97 10.14
N MET A 96 -10.63 6.08 9.19
CA MET A 96 -9.21 6.28 9.48
C MET A 96 -8.95 7.56 10.31
N ALA A 97 -9.77 8.60 10.09
CA ALA A 97 -9.71 9.86 10.84
C ALA A 97 -9.93 9.70 12.36
N GLN A 98 -10.43 8.55 12.82
CA GLN A 98 -10.55 8.24 14.25
C GLN A 98 -9.19 7.97 14.91
N TRP A 99 -8.17 7.57 14.14
CA TRP A 99 -6.83 7.22 14.65
C TRP A 99 -5.71 8.10 14.11
N ALA A 100 -5.87 8.65 12.91
CA ALA A 100 -4.84 9.45 12.27
C ALA A 100 -5.43 10.54 11.37
N THR A 101 -4.77 11.70 11.34
CA THR A 101 -5.13 12.78 10.41
C THR A 101 -4.41 12.55 9.09
N TYR A 102 -5.14 12.59 7.99
CA TYR A 102 -4.52 12.60 6.67
C TYR A 102 -4.04 14.00 6.31
N ASP A 103 -2.94 14.07 5.55
CA ASP A 103 -2.41 15.33 5.04
C ASP A 103 -3.35 15.89 3.97
N ARG A 104 -3.93 17.05 4.27
CA ARG A 104 -4.87 17.75 3.38
C ARG A 104 -4.16 18.54 2.29
N ASP A 105 -2.90 18.88 2.51
CA ASP A 105 -2.10 19.70 1.61
C ASP A 105 -1.26 18.83 0.66
N ALA A 106 -1.28 17.51 0.85
CA ALA A 106 -0.65 16.53 -0.02
C ALA A 106 -1.07 16.70 -1.50
N PRO A 107 -0.11 16.63 -2.45
CA PRO A 107 -0.40 16.64 -3.88
C PRO A 107 -1.38 15.52 -4.29
N GLY A 108 -2.21 15.79 -5.29
CA GLY A 108 -3.13 14.78 -5.84
C GLY A 108 -4.42 14.63 -5.04
N GLN A 109 -4.89 15.69 -4.37
CA GLN A 109 -6.17 15.69 -3.66
C GLN A 109 -7.30 15.03 -4.46
N GLY A 110 -8.01 14.13 -3.80
CA GLY A 110 -9.07 13.35 -4.42
C GLY A 110 -8.58 12.05 -5.07
N TYR A 111 -7.29 11.88 -5.33
CA TYR A 111 -6.69 10.65 -5.86
C TYR A 111 -5.79 9.97 -4.82
N THR A 112 -4.96 10.76 -4.14
CA THR A 112 -4.04 10.29 -3.09
C THR A 112 -4.45 10.85 -1.72
N TYR A 113 -4.34 10.02 -0.68
CA TYR A 113 -4.54 10.41 0.71
C TYR A 113 -3.46 9.76 1.57
N THR A 114 -2.60 10.57 2.17
CA THR A 114 -1.49 10.13 3.02
C THR A 114 -1.84 10.34 4.49
N PHE A 115 -1.52 9.37 5.34
CA PHE A 115 -1.66 9.44 6.80
C PHE A 115 -0.25 9.33 7.40
N PRO A 116 0.48 10.46 7.55
CA PRO A 116 1.91 10.42 7.88
C PRO A 116 2.22 9.74 9.21
N THR A 117 1.36 9.87 10.22
CA THR A 117 1.56 9.22 11.54
C THR A 117 1.44 7.70 11.49
N LEU A 118 0.85 7.13 10.44
CA LEU A 118 0.73 5.69 10.20
C LEU A 118 1.64 5.22 9.06
N GLU A 119 2.33 6.13 8.39
CA GLU A 119 3.10 5.86 7.18
C GLU A 119 2.27 5.16 6.08
N LEU A 120 1.00 5.53 5.95
CA LEU A 120 0.09 4.96 4.95
C LEU A 120 -0.23 5.95 3.85
N ALA A 121 -0.41 5.44 2.63
CA ALA A 121 -0.99 6.18 1.52
C ALA A 121 -2.05 5.36 0.81
N PHE A 122 -3.18 5.98 0.51
CA PHE A 122 -4.24 5.41 -0.31
C PHE A 122 -4.26 6.09 -1.66
N TRP A 123 -4.44 5.31 -2.73
CA TRP A 123 -4.52 5.86 -4.07
C TRP A 123 -5.69 5.29 -4.87
N ARG A 124 -6.27 6.11 -5.75
CA ARG A 124 -7.22 5.69 -6.78
C ARG A 124 -6.96 6.41 -8.10
N PRO A 125 -7.20 5.76 -9.26
CA PRO A 125 -6.97 6.35 -10.58
C PRO A 125 -8.06 7.35 -10.99
N VAL A 126 -9.27 7.20 -10.42
CA VAL A 126 -10.48 7.90 -10.88
C VAL A 126 -11.16 8.55 -9.70
N ARG A 127 -11.55 9.82 -9.85
CA ARG A 127 -12.43 10.51 -8.90
C ARG A 127 -13.89 10.28 -9.26
N PRO A 128 -14.78 10.03 -8.27
CA PRO A 128 -16.21 9.94 -8.52
C PRO A 128 -16.74 11.15 -9.27
N GLY A 129 -17.56 10.91 -10.29
CA GLY A 129 -18.24 11.96 -11.07
C GLY A 129 -17.37 12.74 -12.06
N ARG A 130 -16.10 12.37 -12.27
CA ARG A 130 -15.18 13.11 -13.16
C ARG A 130 -14.92 12.42 -14.52
N TYR A 131 -15.14 11.10 -14.62
CA TYR A 131 -14.90 10.32 -15.83
C TYR A 131 -16.00 9.28 -16.05
N THR A 132 -16.15 8.81 -17.30
CA THR A 132 -17.06 7.71 -17.68
C THR A 132 -16.44 6.32 -17.42
N MET A 133 -15.13 6.25 -17.20
CA MET A 133 -14.39 5.01 -16.95
C MET A 133 -14.36 4.73 -15.43
N GLY A 134 -15.27 3.88 -14.96
CA GLY A 134 -15.35 3.46 -13.55
C GLY A 134 -15.97 4.49 -12.60
N ASP A 135 -16.43 4.03 -11.43
CA ASP A 135 -17.14 4.89 -10.47
C ASP A 135 -16.20 5.70 -9.54
N GLY A 136 -14.91 5.37 -9.49
CA GLY A 136 -13.92 6.01 -8.60
C GLY A 136 -14.24 5.86 -7.10
N ARG A 137 -15.18 4.97 -6.75
CA ARG A 137 -15.78 4.91 -5.41
C ARG A 137 -14.81 4.37 -4.37
N TYR A 138 -13.84 3.57 -4.79
CA TYR A 138 -12.95 2.82 -3.90
C TYR A 138 -11.47 3.09 -4.19
N PHE A 139 -10.60 2.84 -3.22
CA PHE A 139 -9.15 2.92 -3.42
C PHE A 139 -8.60 1.75 -4.22
N SER A 140 -7.73 1.98 -5.19
CA SER A 140 -7.11 0.90 -5.95
C SER A 140 -5.91 0.29 -5.23
N THR A 141 -5.16 1.11 -4.48
CA THR A 141 -4.00 0.64 -3.73
C THR A 141 -3.96 1.26 -2.33
N VAL A 142 -3.31 0.53 -1.43
CA VAL A 142 -2.80 1.05 -0.17
C VAL A 142 -1.30 0.76 -0.10
N GLY A 143 -0.53 1.78 0.21
CA GLY A 143 0.89 1.74 0.43
C GLY A 143 1.22 1.92 1.90
N ILE A 144 2.26 1.22 2.37
CA ILE A 144 2.80 1.36 3.72
C ILE A 144 4.31 1.56 3.63
N GLY A 145 4.78 2.67 4.20
CA GLY A 145 6.19 3.02 4.27
C GLY A 145 6.83 2.66 5.60
N ARG A 146 8.16 2.54 5.58
CA ARG A 146 8.97 2.46 6.80
C ARG A 146 8.77 3.73 7.66
N PRO A 147 9.13 3.71 8.95
CA PRO A 147 9.14 4.92 9.75
C PRO A 147 9.92 6.06 9.08
N GLY A 148 9.30 7.24 9.00
CA GLY A 148 9.82 8.42 8.34
C GLY A 148 9.65 8.44 6.81
N TYR A 149 8.80 7.60 6.22
CA TYR A 149 8.63 7.57 4.77
C TYR A 149 7.82 8.76 4.25
N TYR A 150 6.69 9.06 4.89
CA TYR A 150 5.82 10.21 4.67
C TYR A 150 5.96 11.26 5.78
N SER A 151 6.42 10.88 6.97
CA SER A 151 6.50 11.83 8.09
C SER A 151 7.80 12.65 8.12
N ALA A 152 8.83 12.28 7.35
CA ALA A 152 10.14 12.92 7.42
C ALA A 152 10.35 14.06 6.39
N GLY A 153 9.38 14.35 5.51
CA GLY A 153 9.52 15.39 4.48
C GLY A 153 8.25 15.67 3.71
#